data_AF-A0A3M6VLR6-F1
#
_entry.id   AF-A0A3M6VLR6-F1
#
_cell.length_a   1.000
_cell.length_b   1.000
_cell.length_c   1.000
_cell.angle_alpha   90.00
_cell.angle_beta   90.00
_cell.angle_gamma   90.00
#
_symmetry.space_group_name_H-M   'P 1'
#
loop_
_entity.id
_entity.type
_entity.pdbx_description
1 polymer ?
#
loop_
_entity_poly.entity_id
_entity_poly.type
_entity_poly.pdbx_seq_one_letter_code
_entity_poly.pdbx_strand_id
1 'polypeptide(L)'
;MSTNQSKKYPTSRMPAFQQQTIVDFVTVEDVSAIQQQLLEVHNGRGFYEEIHVKILETYLTEQMQNSFVDIDANLALLKLYQLYPSTSNVENVANILMKGVMTLPSTFFTGASTMIPESTSEDVNVKAALETGFLLQSCLFEDFWKMDLTVANKVQGFVESVRAYILTAISRSHSVISIDVLKAKLNVSDEEVAEIVAAEKWTLSGNLIQITPNEDNQMQAKKVQENIEFEDVLKVIHTLSR
;
A
#
# COMPACT_ATOMS: atom_id res chain seq x y z
N MET A 1 -9.99 -5.89 -34.51
CA MET A 1 -9.69 -6.79 -33.38
C MET A 1 -8.30 -6.43 -32.87
N SER A 2 -8.21 -5.39 -32.04
CA SER A 2 -6.95 -4.93 -31.47
C SER A 2 -6.75 -5.56 -30.10
N THR A 3 -5.67 -6.29 -29.99
CA THR A 3 -5.13 -6.92 -28.78
C THR A 3 -4.68 -5.85 -27.80
N ASN A 4 -5.36 -5.77 -26.66
CA ASN A 4 -4.95 -4.96 -25.51
C ASN A 4 -3.71 -5.62 -24.90
N GLN A 5 -2.53 -5.08 -25.20
CA GLN A 5 -1.30 -5.45 -24.51
C GLN A 5 -1.36 -4.83 -23.10
N SER A 6 -1.62 -5.69 -22.11
CA SER A 6 -1.37 -5.39 -20.72
C SER A 6 0.10 -4.97 -20.57
N LYS A 7 0.32 -3.73 -20.12
CA LYS A 7 1.64 -3.23 -19.74
C LYS A 7 2.16 -4.10 -18.60
N LYS A 8 3.04 -5.05 -18.93
CA LYS A 8 3.82 -5.82 -17.98
C LYS A 8 4.80 -4.87 -17.30
N TYR A 9 4.57 -4.58 -16.02
CA TYR A 9 5.58 -3.99 -15.16
C TYR A 9 6.76 -4.99 -15.04
N PRO A 10 8.01 -4.58 -15.30
CA PRO A 10 9.15 -5.46 -15.10
C PRO A 10 9.53 -5.47 -13.62
N THR A 11 8.96 -6.38 -12.83
CA THR A 11 9.40 -6.67 -11.46
C THR A 11 10.42 -7.79 -11.47
N SER A 12 11.71 -7.43 -11.51
CA SER A 12 12.76 -8.25 -10.89
C SER A 12 13.87 -7.34 -10.38
N ARG A 13 13.51 -6.53 -9.39
CA ARG A 13 14.42 -5.89 -8.45
C ARG A 13 14.23 -6.68 -7.16
N MET A 14 15.26 -7.36 -6.64
CA MET A 14 15.18 -7.83 -5.25
C MET A 14 15.28 -6.56 -4.40
N PRO A 15 14.18 -6.10 -3.77
CA PRO A 15 14.19 -4.83 -3.06
C PRO A 15 15.02 -5.00 -1.78
N ALA A 16 15.63 -3.91 -1.29
CA ALA A 16 16.35 -3.91 -0.02
C ALA A 16 15.45 -4.31 1.16
N PHE A 17 14.13 -4.12 1.03
CA PHE A 17 13.14 -4.47 2.02
C PHE A 17 11.92 -5.14 1.38
N GLN A 18 11.35 -6.11 2.07
CA GLN A 18 10.18 -6.83 1.59
C GLN A 18 8.90 -6.00 1.81
N GLN A 19 8.17 -5.75 0.73
CA GLN A 19 6.84 -5.15 0.78
C GLN A 19 5.77 -6.24 0.83
N GLN A 20 4.60 -5.93 1.41
CA GLN A 20 3.46 -6.83 1.39
C GLN A 20 2.96 -7.03 -0.05
N THR A 21 2.66 -8.28 -0.40
CA THR A 21 2.04 -8.60 -1.67
C THR A 21 0.53 -8.36 -1.56
N ILE A 22 -0.01 -7.52 -2.43
CA ILE A 22 -1.47 -7.36 -2.55
C ILE A 22 -2.00 -8.56 -3.32
N VAL A 23 -2.91 -9.30 -2.70
CA VAL A 23 -3.59 -10.45 -3.28
C VAL A 23 -5.08 -10.18 -3.36
N ASP A 24 -5.76 -10.99 -4.15
CA ASP A 24 -7.22 -11.03 -4.24
C ASP A 24 -7.63 -12.51 -4.18
N PHE A 25 -8.34 -12.90 -3.12
CA PHE A 25 -8.81 -14.26 -2.89
C PHE A 25 -9.64 -14.83 -4.05
N VAL A 26 -10.15 -13.99 -4.96
CA VAL A 26 -10.86 -14.42 -6.17
C VAL A 26 -9.92 -14.87 -7.30
N THR A 27 -8.69 -14.35 -7.34
CA THR A 27 -7.76 -14.53 -8.49
C THR A 27 -6.46 -15.27 -8.17
N VAL A 28 -6.20 -15.59 -6.90
CA VAL A 28 -4.98 -16.30 -6.46
C VAL A 28 -4.97 -17.77 -6.94
N GLU A 29 -3.81 -18.24 -7.42
CA GLU A 29 -3.62 -19.62 -7.92
C GLU A 29 -3.35 -20.65 -6.80
N ASP A 30 -2.71 -20.26 -5.70
CA ASP A 30 -2.43 -21.13 -4.54
C ASP A 30 -3.35 -20.73 -3.37
N VAL A 31 -4.54 -21.35 -3.36
CA VAL A 31 -5.66 -20.93 -2.53
C VAL A 31 -5.60 -21.64 -1.18
N SER A 32 -5.43 -20.87 -0.11
CA SER A 32 -5.60 -21.36 1.26
C SER A 32 -7.02 -21.89 1.49
N ALA A 33 -7.18 -22.82 2.44
CA ALA A 33 -8.49 -23.39 2.79
C ALA A 33 -9.52 -22.30 3.14
N ILE A 34 -9.07 -21.19 3.76
CA ILE A 34 -9.95 -20.07 4.14
C ILE A 34 -10.33 -19.24 2.91
N GLN A 35 -9.39 -19.03 1.96
CA GLN A 35 -9.68 -18.33 0.71
C GLN A 35 -10.68 -19.11 -0.16
N GLN A 36 -10.62 -20.44 -0.15
CA GLN A 36 -11.61 -21.28 -0.84
C GLN A 36 -13.00 -21.10 -0.23
N GLN A 37 -13.12 -21.09 1.10
CA GLN A 37 -14.37 -20.82 1.80
C GLN A 37 -14.91 -19.42 1.48
N LEU A 38 -14.05 -18.40 1.45
CA LEU A 38 -14.44 -17.04 1.08
C LEU A 38 -14.90 -16.94 -0.38
N LEU A 39 -14.27 -17.68 -1.29
CA LEU A 39 -14.68 -17.73 -2.68
C LEU A 39 -16.06 -18.39 -2.85
N GLU A 40 -16.34 -19.47 -2.11
CA GLU A 40 -17.66 -20.09 -2.08
C GLU A 40 -18.73 -19.13 -1.55
N VAL A 41 -18.42 -18.41 -0.47
CA VAL A 41 -19.32 -17.39 0.12
C VAL A 41 -19.54 -16.22 -0.84
N HIS A 42 -18.50 -15.76 -1.54
CA HIS A 42 -18.57 -14.69 -2.54
C HIS A 42 -19.43 -15.10 -3.74
N ASN A 43 -19.29 -16.34 -4.21
CA ASN A 43 -20.09 -16.88 -5.32
C ASN A 43 -21.53 -17.24 -4.89
N GLY A 44 -21.77 -17.38 -3.59
CA GLY A 44 -23.09 -17.56 -2.99
C GLY A 44 -23.94 -16.29 -3.00
N ARG A 45 -25.19 -16.41 -2.55
CA ARG A 45 -26.01 -15.24 -2.21
C ARG A 45 -25.75 -14.91 -0.74
N GLY A 46 -25.47 -13.65 -0.42
CA GLY A 46 -25.41 -13.18 0.97
C GLY A 46 -24.02 -12.90 1.54
N PHE A 47 -23.05 -12.40 0.75
CA PHE A 47 -21.72 -12.05 1.25
C PHE A 47 -21.75 -11.12 2.48
N TYR A 48 -22.74 -10.21 2.56
CA TYR A 48 -22.88 -9.23 3.64
C TYR A 48 -23.72 -9.70 4.84
N GLU A 49 -23.62 -10.98 5.22
CA GLU A 49 -24.31 -11.55 6.38
C GLU A 49 -23.39 -11.61 7.61
N GLU A 50 -23.98 -11.49 8.81
CA GLU A 50 -23.25 -11.48 10.10
C GLU A 50 -22.41 -12.76 10.31
N ILE A 51 -22.87 -13.91 9.78
CA ILE A 51 -22.17 -15.19 9.86
C ILE A 51 -20.79 -15.18 9.17
N HIS A 52 -20.60 -14.34 8.15
CA HIS A 52 -19.35 -14.28 7.39
C HIS A 52 -18.26 -13.44 8.07
N VAL A 53 -18.62 -12.65 9.09
CA VAL A 53 -17.66 -11.87 9.89
C VAL A 53 -16.56 -12.77 10.44
N LYS A 54 -16.93 -13.92 11.04
CA LYS A 54 -15.97 -14.85 11.65
C LYS A 54 -14.97 -15.44 10.64
N ILE A 55 -15.43 -15.70 9.42
CA ILE A 55 -14.58 -16.24 8.35
C ILE A 55 -13.55 -15.17 7.95
N LEU A 56 -13.99 -13.92 7.78
CA LEU A 56 -13.12 -12.80 7.46
C LEU A 56 -12.13 -12.46 8.58
N GLU A 57 -12.52 -12.57 9.85
CA GLU A 57 -11.62 -12.39 11.00
C GLU A 57 -10.54 -13.47 11.05
N THR A 58 -10.92 -14.71 10.73
CA THR A 58 -9.97 -15.83 10.62
C THR A 58 -9.00 -15.59 9.46
N TYR A 59 -9.51 -15.10 8.33
CA TYR A 59 -8.67 -14.73 7.19
C TYR A 59 -7.74 -13.56 7.47
N LEU A 60 -8.20 -12.56 8.23
CA LEU A 60 -7.33 -11.48 8.71
C LEU A 60 -6.19 -12.05 9.57
N THR A 61 -6.50 -12.98 10.48
CA THR A 61 -5.47 -13.62 11.32
C THR A 61 -4.43 -14.36 10.47
N GLU A 62 -4.85 -15.04 9.40
CA GLU A 62 -3.95 -15.66 8.43
C GLU A 62 -3.08 -14.61 7.70
N GLN A 63 -3.69 -13.50 7.27
CA GLN A 63 -2.95 -12.38 6.68
C GLN A 63 -1.90 -11.84 7.66
N MET A 64 -2.18 -11.76 8.96
CA MET A 64 -1.22 -11.24 9.96
C MET A 64 0.04 -12.11 10.10
N GLN A 65 -0.08 -13.42 9.86
CA GLN A 65 1.04 -14.37 9.92
C GLN A 65 1.81 -14.49 8.60
N ASN A 66 1.25 -13.95 7.51
CA ASN A 66 1.83 -14.05 6.18
C ASN A 66 2.16 -12.66 5.60
N SER A 67 3.03 -12.63 4.59
CA SER A 67 3.44 -11.39 3.92
C SER A 67 2.51 -11.00 2.76
N PHE A 68 1.21 -11.25 2.91
CA PHE A 68 0.19 -10.80 1.94
C PHE A 68 -0.92 -10.00 2.62
N VAL A 69 -1.61 -9.21 1.80
CA VAL A 69 -2.76 -8.40 2.19
C VAL A 69 -3.83 -8.50 1.11
N ASP A 70 -5.05 -8.80 1.53
CA ASP A 70 -6.22 -8.75 0.67
C ASP A 70 -7.03 -7.49 0.97
N ILE A 71 -6.99 -6.53 0.06
CA ILE A 71 -7.62 -5.22 0.27
C ILE A 71 -9.14 -5.37 0.34
N ASP A 72 -9.73 -6.10 -0.60
CA ASP A 72 -11.19 -6.17 -0.72
C ASP A 72 -11.81 -6.96 0.43
N ALA A 73 -11.18 -8.06 0.87
CA ALA A 73 -11.63 -8.81 2.04
C ALA A 73 -11.56 -7.95 3.33
N ASN A 74 -10.50 -7.17 3.51
CA ASN A 74 -10.34 -6.32 4.68
C ASN A 74 -11.32 -5.13 4.69
N LEU A 75 -11.56 -4.50 3.53
CA LEU A 75 -12.57 -3.44 3.41
C LEU A 75 -14.00 -4.00 3.60
N ALA A 76 -14.27 -5.22 3.12
CA ALA A 76 -15.52 -5.92 3.37
C ALA A 76 -15.74 -6.19 4.87
N LEU A 77 -14.70 -6.62 5.60
CA LEU A 77 -14.77 -6.82 7.05
C LEU A 77 -15.09 -5.51 7.79
N LEU A 78 -14.42 -4.40 7.45
CA LEU A 78 -14.75 -3.09 7.99
C LEU A 78 -16.19 -2.68 7.67
N LYS A 79 -16.68 -3.00 6.46
CA LYS A 79 -18.05 -2.70 6.07
C LYS A 79 -19.07 -3.51 6.87
N LEU A 80 -18.78 -4.78 7.13
CA LEU A 80 -19.61 -5.63 7.98
C LEU A 80 -19.67 -5.14 9.43
N TYR A 81 -18.55 -4.66 9.99
CA TYR A 81 -18.54 -4.02 11.31
C TYR A 81 -19.41 -2.76 11.37
N GLN A 82 -19.51 -1.98 10.27
CA GLN A 82 -20.45 -0.86 10.20
C GLN A 82 -21.91 -1.32 10.16
N LEU A 83 -22.19 -2.42 9.46
CA LEU A 83 -23.55 -2.96 9.31
C LEU A 83 -24.03 -3.66 10.59
N TYR A 84 -23.12 -4.32 11.30
CA TYR A 84 -23.38 -5.09 12.52
C TYR A 84 -22.46 -4.62 13.65
N PRO A 85 -22.77 -3.50 14.33
CA PRO A 85 -21.90 -2.95 15.37
C PRO A 85 -21.60 -3.90 16.53
N SER A 86 -22.49 -4.85 16.81
CA SER A 86 -22.33 -5.88 17.85
C SER A 86 -21.17 -6.84 17.61
N THR A 87 -20.73 -7.00 16.37
CA THR A 87 -19.61 -7.88 16.00
C THR A 87 -18.28 -7.13 15.87
N SER A 88 -18.28 -5.81 16.04
CA SER A 88 -17.08 -4.99 15.86
C SER A 88 -15.99 -5.34 16.87
N ASN A 89 -14.80 -5.63 16.36
CA ASN A 89 -13.61 -5.85 17.16
C ASN A 89 -12.56 -4.76 16.87
N VAL A 90 -12.29 -3.95 17.88
CA VAL A 90 -11.37 -2.81 17.81
C VAL A 90 -9.93 -3.25 17.48
N GLU A 91 -9.49 -4.40 17.98
CA GLU A 91 -8.15 -4.94 17.68
C GLU A 91 -8.02 -5.32 16.21
N ASN A 92 -9.06 -5.93 15.62
CA ASN A 92 -9.08 -6.25 14.20
C ASN A 92 -9.07 -4.99 13.33
N VAL A 93 -9.78 -3.93 13.74
CA VAL A 93 -9.73 -2.63 13.06
C VAL A 93 -8.32 -2.05 13.05
N ALA A 94 -7.62 -2.08 14.20
CA ALA A 94 -6.23 -1.63 14.29
C ALA A 94 -5.29 -2.47 13.40
N ASN A 95 -5.45 -3.79 13.39
CA ASN A 95 -4.66 -4.70 12.55
C ASN A 95 -4.86 -4.43 11.04
N ILE A 96 -6.11 -4.19 10.61
CA ILE A 96 -6.43 -3.84 9.23
C ILE A 96 -5.76 -2.52 8.84
N LEU A 97 -5.81 -1.50 9.70
CA LEU A 97 -5.11 -0.24 9.46
C LEU A 97 -3.60 -0.43 9.33
N MET A 98 -2.98 -1.23 10.20
CA MET A 98 -1.55 -1.51 10.14
C MET A 98 -1.17 -2.24 8.85
N LYS A 99 -1.95 -3.25 8.43
CA LYS A 99 -1.79 -3.87 7.11
C LYS A 99 -1.93 -2.84 5.99
N GLY A 100 -2.88 -1.90 6.12
CA GLY A 100 -3.03 -0.75 5.22
C GLY A 100 -1.76 0.06 5.09
N VAL A 101 -1.14 0.43 6.20
CA VAL A 101 0.14 1.16 6.24
C VAL A 101 1.24 0.39 5.52
N MET A 102 1.33 -0.93 5.72
CA MET A 102 2.34 -1.77 5.08
C MET A 102 2.17 -1.90 3.56
N THR A 103 1.02 -1.52 3.01
CA THR A 103 0.76 -1.50 1.56
C THR A 103 0.98 -0.14 0.90
N LEU A 104 1.42 0.89 1.64
CA LEU A 104 1.76 2.19 1.06
C LEU A 104 2.78 2.00 -0.09
N PRO A 105 2.59 2.66 -1.26
CA PRO A 105 1.75 3.84 -1.53
C PRO A 105 0.30 3.55 -1.95
N SER A 106 -0.23 2.34 -1.75
CA SER A 106 -1.63 2.02 -2.05
C SER A 106 -2.61 2.97 -1.32
N THR A 107 -3.78 3.19 -1.91
CA THR A 107 -4.89 3.98 -1.33
C THR A 107 -5.67 3.21 -0.25
N PHE A 108 -5.30 1.95 0.02
CA PHE A 108 -6.00 1.08 0.97
C PHE A 108 -6.12 1.70 2.36
N PHE A 109 -5.02 2.21 2.94
CA PHE A 109 -5.06 2.86 4.25
C PHE A 109 -6.03 4.04 4.29
N THR A 110 -6.00 4.90 3.26
CA THR A 110 -6.92 6.04 3.16
C THR A 110 -8.37 5.57 3.07
N GLY A 111 -8.66 4.53 2.30
CA GLY A 111 -10.00 3.96 2.23
C GLY A 111 -10.47 3.41 3.58
N ALA A 112 -9.63 2.60 4.24
CA ALA A 112 -9.91 2.01 5.54
C ALA A 112 -10.15 3.08 6.62
N SER A 113 -9.33 4.14 6.67
CA SER A 113 -9.49 5.20 7.68
C SER A 113 -10.82 5.94 7.56
N THR A 114 -11.34 6.16 6.36
CA THR A 114 -12.67 6.79 6.17
C THR A 114 -13.85 5.92 6.62
N MET A 115 -13.62 4.62 6.84
CA MET A 115 -14.67 3.67 7.20
C MET A 115 -14.76 3.42 8.71
N ILE A 116 -13.90 4.05 9.52
CA ILE A 116 -13.86 3.83 10.96
C ILE A 116 -14.82 4.80 11.66
N PRO A 117 -15.77 4.30 12.47
CA PRO A 117 -16.62 5.15 13.29
C PRO A 117 -15.83 5.92 14.35
N GLU A 118 -16.30 7.12 14.71
CA GLU A 118 -15.66 7.98 15.72
C GLU A 118 -15.47 7.25 17.06
N SER A 119 -16.48 6.49 17.51
CA SER A 119 -16.41 5.69 18.75
C SER A 119 -15.28 4.66 18.77
N THR A 120 -14.92 4.10 17.62
CA THR A 120 -13.83 3.13 17.50
C THR A 120 -12.49 3.82 17.34
N SER A 121 -12.48 5.05 16.79
CA SER A 121 -11.28 5.85 16.61
C SER A 121 -10.69 6.41 17.92
N GLU A 122 -11.50 6.48 18.98
CA GLU A 122 -11.05 6.91 20.31
C GLU A 122 -10.19 5.85 21.02
N ASP A 123 -10.21 4.59 20.56
CA ASP A 123 -9.35 3.55 21.11
C ASP A 123 -7.87 3.86 20.89
N VAL A 124 -7.06 3.59 21.91
CA VAL A 124 -5.63 3.90 21.92
C VAL A 124 -4.90 3.22 20.76
N ASN A 125 -5.24 1.96 20.43
CA ASN A 125 -4.55 1.21 19.37
C ASN A 125 -4.95 1.71 17.99
N VAL A 126 -6.24 2.00 17.79
CA VAL A 126 -6.75 2.52 16.51
C VAL A 126 -6.21 3.91 16.25
N LYS A 127 -6.20 4.78 17.27
CA LYS A 127 -5.61 6.12 17.19
C LYS A 127 -4.13 6.07 16.84
N ALA A 128 -3.36 5.19 17.48
CA ALA A 128 -1.95 4.99 17.16
C ALA A 128 -1.73 4.51 15.72
N ALA A 129 -2.58 3.60 15.21
CA ALA A 129 -2.53 3.15 13.82
C ALA A 129 -2.86 4.28 12.82
N LEU A 130 -3.85 5.12 13.14
CA LEU A 130 -4.22 6.28 12.33
C LEU A 130 -3.10 7.33 12.29
N GLU A 131 -2.51 7.65 13.44
CA GLU A 131 -1.38 8.58 13.56
C GLU A 131 -0.16 8.07 12.79
N THR A 132 0.12 6.76 12.88
CA THR A 132 1.18 6.10 12.11
C THR A 132 1.00 6.29 10.61
N GLY A 133 -0.18 5.98 10.08
CA GLY A 133 -0.41 6.15 8.65
C GLY A 133 -0.40 7.62 8.23
N PHE A 134 -0.87 8.54 9.07
CA PHE A 134 -0.79 9.99 8.80
C PHE A 134 0.67 10.47 8.69
N LEU A 135 1.54 10.11 9.63
CA LEU A 135 2.95 10.51 9.60
C LEU A 135 3.67 9.95 8.36
N LEU A 136 3.41 8.70 8.02
CA LEU A 136 4.02 8.06 6.84
C LEU A 136 3.51 8.66 5.54
N GLN A 137 2.20 8.88 5.38
CA GLN A 137 1.63 9.54 4.20
C GLN A 137 2.07 10.99 4.06
N SER A 138 2.33 11.68 5.18
CA SER A 138 2.86 13.04 5.21
C SER A 138 4.39 13.11 5.07
N CYS A 139 5.06 11.97 4.86
CA CYS A 139 6.51 11.84 4.76
C CYS A 139 7.29 12.34 5.99
N LEU A 140 6.66 12.38 7.16
CA LEU A 140 7.26 12.76 8.45
C LEU A 140 7.92 11.54 9.12
N PHE A 141 8.90 10.95 8.42
CA PHE A 141 9.50 9.68 8.82
C PHE A 141 10.25 9.74 10.16
N GLU A 142 10.96 10.84 10.43
CA GLU A 142 11.72 11.01 11.67
C GLU A 142 10.82 11.06 12.91
N ASP A 143 9.63 11.66 12.79
CA ASP A 143 8.66 11.71 13.87
C ASP A 143 7.96 10.37 14.07
N PHE A 144 7.72 9.63 12.98
CA PHE A 144 7.24 8.25 13.04
C PHE A 144 8.16 7.35 13.88
N TRP A 145 9.49 7.45 13.71
CA TRP A 145 10.43 6.62 14.47
C TRP A 145 10.52 6.96 15.96
N LYS A 146 10.05 8.14 16.40
CA LYS A 146 9.99 8.53 17.81
C LYS A 146 8.75 8.01 18.53
N MET A 147 7.78 7.51 17.77
CA MET A 147 6.49 7.08 18.27
C MET A 147 6.57 5.68 18.88
N ASP A 148 5.59 5.31 19.70
CA ASP A 148 5.53 3.96 20.28
C ASP A 148 5.11 2.94 19.21
N LEU A 149 6.05 2.09 18.80
CA LEU A 149 5.85 1.06 17.79
C LEU A 149 5.31 -0.27 18.37
N THR A 150 4.87 -0.30 19.63
CA THR A 150 4.39 -1.55 20.27
C THR A 150 3.26 -2.24 19.48
N VAL A 151 2.29 -1.48 18.97
CA VAL A 151 1.18 -2.03 18.16
C VAL A 151 1.67 -2.48 16.78
N ALA A 152 2.53 -1.67 16.15
CA ALA A 152 3.14 -1.95 14.86
C ALA A 152 3.99 -3.23 14.87
N ASN A 153 4.76 -3.45 15.93
CA ASN A 153 5.64 -4.61 16.09
C ASN A 153 4.89 -5.93 16.28
N LYS A 154 3.58 -5.91 16.59
CA LYS A 154 2.76 -7.12 16.58
C LYS A 154 2.60 -7.71 15.19
N VAL A 155 2.73 -6.89 14.15
CA VAL A 155 2.54 -7.30 12.75
C VAL A 155 3.88 -7.72 12.17
N GLN A 156 3.97 -8.96 11.69
CA GLN A 156 5.20 -9.48 11.12
C GLN A 156 5.58 -8.70 9.85
N GLY A 157 6.85 -8.28 9.77
CA GLY A 157 7.37 -7.59 8.59
C GLY A 157 6.98 -6.10 8.49
N PHE A 158 6.44 -5.51 9.58
CA PHE A 158 5.96 -4.12 9.55
C PHE A 158 7.09 -3.12 9.29
N VAL A 159 8.18 -3.23 10.05
CA VAL A 159 9.31 -2.30 9.96
C VAL A 159 9.96 -2.38 8.59
N GLU A 160 10.11 -3.58 8.04
CA GLU A 160 10.63 -3.82 6.70
C GLU A 160 9.72 -3.20 5.64
N SER A 161 8.40 -3.41 5.75
CA SER A 161 7.44 -2.83 4.79
C SER A 161 7.45 -1.30 4.81
N VAL A 162 7.54 -0.70 6.00
CA VAL A 162 7.64 0.77 6.15
C VAL A 162 8.96 1.29 5.56
N ARG A 163 10.09 0.64 5.84
CA ARG A 163 11.38 0.99 5.24
C ARG A 163 11.36 0.86 3.71
N ALA A 164 10.69 -0.16 3.17
CA ALA A 164 10.48 -0.33 1.72
C ALA A 164 9.73 0.87 1.11
N TYR A 165 8.68 1.34 1.79
CA TYR A 165 7.92 2.51 1.37
C TYR A 165 8.76 3.79 1.44
N ILE A 166 9.47 4.02 2.55
CA ILE A 166 10.36 5.19 2.72
C ILE A 166 11.42 5.22 1.61
N LEU A 167 12.04 4.06 1.32
CA LEU A 167 13.03 3.92 0.27
C LEU A 167 12.46 4.25 -1.11
N THR A 168 11.25 3.77 -1.40
CA THR A 168 10.52 4.09 -2.63
C THR A 168 10.23 5.59 -2.73
N ALA A 169 9.78 6.22 -1.65
CA ALA A 169 9.51 7.65 -1.60
C ALA A 169 10.79 8.48 -1.84
N ILE A 170 11.91 8.11 -1.23
CA ILE A 170 13.21 8.77 -1.43
C ILE A 170 13.69 8.61 -2.88
N SER A 171 13.62 7.39 -3.42
CA SER A 171 14.03 7.08 -4.80
C SER A 171 13.29 7.90 -5.85
N ARG A 172 12.01 8.21 -5.60
CA ARG A 172 11.18 9.04 -6.50
C ARG A 172 11.40 10.54 -6.33
N SER A 173 11.72 11.00 -5.13
CA SER A 173 11.74 12.44 -4.80
C SER A 173 13.11 13.09 -4.85
N HIS A 174 14.20 12.31 -4.76
CA HIS A 174 15.56 12.84 -4.67
C HIS A 174 16.42 12.30 -5.81
N SER A 175 17.17 13.19 -6.47
CA SER A 175 18.28 12.78 -7.35
C SER A 175 19.58 12.57 -6.56
N VAL A 176 19.75 13.33 -5.47
CA VAL A 176 20.93 13.27 -4.57
C VAL A 176 20.46 13.40 -3.12
N ILE A 177 21.00 12.58 -2.23
CA ILE A 177 20.70 12.63 -0.78
C ILE A 177 21.99 12.45 0.03
N SER A 178 22.12 13.10 1.18
CA SER A 178 23.24 12.84 2.09
C SER A 178 23.01 11.55 2.88
N ILE A 179 24.10 10.90 3.28
CA ILE A 179 24.07 9.68 4.09
C ILE A 179 23.34 9.94 5.42
N ASP A 180 23.60 11.08 6.05
CA ASP A 180 22.99 11.44 7.35
C ASP A 180 21.47 11.59 7.27
N VAL A 181 20.95 12.19 6.19
CA VAL A 181 19.50 12.35 5.99
C VAL A 181 18.85 11.01 5.66
N LEU A 182 19.52 10.16 4.86
CA LEU A 182 19.01 8.82 4.58
C LEU A 182 18.90 7.98 5.86
N LYS A 183 19.93 8.02 6.72
CA LYS A 183 19.94 7.34 8.03
C LYS A 183 18.83 7.84 8.94
N ALA A 184 18.65 9.15 9.05
CA ALA A 184 17.59 9.73 9.86
C ALA A 184 16.19 9.29 9.38
N LYS A 185 15.98 9.20 8.06
CA LYS A 185 14.70 8.79 7.49
C LYS A 185 14.41 7.30 7.60
N LEU A 186 15.41 6.43 7.45
CA LEU A 186 15.22 4.97 7.51
C LEU A 186 15.44 4.36 8.91
N ASN A 187 16.03 5.13 9.82
CA ASN A 187 16.44 4.69 11.16
C ASN A 187 17.29 3.41 11.10
N VAL A 188 18.42 3.49 10.39
CA VAL A 188 19.35 2.39 10.10
C VAL A 188 20.78 2.76 10.47
N SER A 189 21.63 1.76 10.73
CA SER A 189 23.05 1.97 11.05
C SER A 189 23.91 2.25 9.81
N ASP A 190 25.16 2.67 10.00
CA ASP A 190 26.08 2.96 8.90
C ASP A 190 26.37 1.72 8.04
N GLU A 191 26.37 0.52 8.64
CA GLU A 191 26.60 -0.75 7.94
C GLU A 191 25.43 -1.10 7.01
N GLU A 192 24.19 -0.92 7.47
CA GLU A 192 22.98 -1.21 6.69
C GLU A 192 22.83 -0.28 5.48
N VAL A 193 23.32 0.96 5.58
CA VAL A 193 23.32 1.91 4.45
C VAL A 193 24.12 1.38 3.26
N ALA A 194 25.27 0.75 3.52
CA ALA A 194 26.10 0.20 2.45
C ALA A 194 25.39 -0.94 1.70
N GLU A 195 24.67 -1.79 2.44
CA GLU A 195 23.87 -2.88 1.87
C GLU A 195 22.69 -2.34 1.04
N ILE A 196 22.00 -1.31 1.53
CA ILE A 196 20.88 -0.67 0.83
C ILE A 196 21.37 -0.02 -0.47
N VAL A 197 22.49 0.72 -0.44
CA VAL A 197 23.09 1.34 -1.62
C VAL A 197 23.45 0.28 -2.67
N ALA A 198 24.02 -0.85 -2.24
CA ALA A 198 24.35 -1.96 -3.13
C ALA A 198 23.11 -2.62 -3.74
N ALA A 199 22.07 -2.88 -2.93
CA ALA A 199 20.80 -3.47 -3.37
C ALA A 199 20.07 -2.56 -4.36
N GLU A 200 20.05 -1.25 -4.11
CA GLU A 200 19.35 -0.27 -4.93
C GLU A 200 20.14 0.17 -6.17
N LYS A 201 21.42 -0.23 -6.27
CA LYS A 201 22.39 0.17 -7.32
C LYS A 201 22.64 1.68 -7.36
N TRP A 202 22.68 2.34 -6.21
CA TRP A 202 23.01 3.75 -6.09
C TRP A 202 24.53 3.97 -6.07
N THR A 203 24.99 5.18 -6.39
CA THR A 203 26.43 5.49 -6.39
C THR A 203 26.80 6.44 -5.25
N LEU A 204 27.91 6.13 -4.58
CA LEU A 204 28.45 6.94 -3.48
C LEU A 204 29.49 7.92 -4.04
N SER A 205 29.26 9.21 -3.83
CA SER A 205 30.18 10.30 -4.13
C SER A 205 30.54 11.02 -2.83
N GLY A 206 31.48 10.45 -2.06
CA GLY A 206 31.83 10.98 -0.74
C GLY A 206 30.68 10.82 0.26
N ASN A 207 30.14 11.94 0.78
CA ASN A 207 29.00 11.96 1.72
C ASN A 207 27.63 12.03 1.02
N LEU A 208 27.59 11.96 -0.31
CA LEU A 208 26.37 12.08 -1.11
C LEU A 208 26.09 10.78 -1.85
N ILE A 209 24.85 10.32 -1.78
CA ILE A 209 24.31 9.19 -2.53
C ILE A 209 23.59 9.75 -3.75
N GLN A 210 24.02 9.33 -4.93
CA GLN A 210 23.34 9.60 -6.20
C GLN A 210 22.33 8.48 -6.47
N ILE A 211 21.07 8.86 -6.60
CA ILE A 211 19.97 7.94 -6.85
C ILE A 211 19.86 7.72 -8.36
N THR A 212 19.68 6.46 -8.75
CA THR A 212 19.52 6.10 -10.17
C THR A 212 18.31 6.83 -10.75
N PRO A 213 18.46 7.57 -11.86
CA PRO A 213 17.36 8.27 -12.46
C PRO A 213 16.23 7.32 -12.86
N ASN A 214 15.01 7.65 -12.46
CA ASN A 214 13.78 6.92 -12.80
C ASN A 214 12.77 7.86 -13.46
N GLU A 215 11.68 7.31 -14.00
CA GLU A 215 10.65 8.10 -14.70
C GLU A 215 10.03 9.21 -13.83
N ASP A 216 9.95 8.99 -12.51
CA ASP A 216 9.37 9.94 -11.54
C ASP A 216 10.37 11.03 -11.10
N ASN A 217 11.67 10.72 -11.13
CA ASN A 217 12.78 11.57 -10.67
C ASN A 217 13.42 12.37 -11.82
N GLN A 218 13.06 12.07 -13.07
CA GLN A 218 13.48 12.85 -14.24
C GLN A 218 12.42 13.86 -14.63
N MET A 219 12.86 15.07 -14.98
CA MET A 219 11.97 16.08 -15.56
C MET A 219 11.42 15.58 -16.89
N GLN A 220 10.17 15.16 -16.90
CA GLN A 220 9.45 14.85 -18.13
C GLN A 220 8.80 16.11 -18.67
N ALA A 221 9.28 16.61 -19.81
CA ALA A 221 8.59 17.67 -20.52
C ALA A 221 7.23 17.13 -21.01
N LYS A 222 6.13 17.55 -20.37
CA LYS A 222 4.79 17.29 -20.90
C LYS A 222 4.67 18.00 -22.24
N LYS A 223 4.83 17.27 -23.34
CA LYS A 223 4.48 17.75 -24.67
C LYS A 223 2.97 17.86 -24.74
N VAL A 224 2.43 19.02 -24.37
CA VAL A 224 1.04 19.37 -24.65
C VAL A 224 0.98 19.71 -26.13
N GLN A 225 0.88 18.67 -26.95
CA GLN A 225 0.45 18.80 -28.32
C GLN A 225 -0.96 18.23 -28.38
N GLU A 226 -1.94 19.10 -28.55
CA GLU A 226 -3.30 18.67 -28.84
C GLU A 226 -3.27 17.99 -30.21
N ASN A 227 -3.27 16.66 -30.22
CA ASN A 227 -3.38 15.89 -31.44
C ASN A 227 -4.86 15.85 -31.83
N ILE A 228 -5.31 16.89 -32.53
CA ILE A 228 -6.63 16.89 -33.16
C ILE A 228 -6.48 16.09 -34.45
N GLU A 229 -6.95 14.85 -34.45
CA GLU A 229 -6.96 14.02 -35.65
C GLU A 229 -8.10 14.47 -36.58
N PHE A 230 -7.92 14.26 -37.89
CA PHE A 230 -8.92 14.65 -38.88
C PHE A 230 -10.29 14.00 -38.61
N GLU A 231 -10.30 12.77 -38.10
CA GLU A 231 -11.52 12.06 -37.68
C GLU A 231 -12.29 12.79 -36.57
N ASP A 232 -11.62 13.48 -35.67
CA ASP A 232 -12.28 14.25 -34.61
C ASP A 232 -12.96 15.51 -35.16
N VAL A 233 -12.37 16.11 -36.20
CA VAL A 233 -12.97 17.22 -36.94
C VAL A 233 -14.17 16.73 -37.77
N LEU A 234 -14.09 15.56 -38.38
CA LEU A 234 -15.21 14.97 -39.15
C LEU A 234 -16.45 14.75 -38.30
N LYS A 235 -16.30 14.30 -37.04
CA LYS A 235 -17.44 14.14 -36.09
C LYS A 235 -18.17 15.47 -35.86
N VAL A 236 -17.42 16.56 -35.74
CA VAL A 236 -17.99 17.90 -35.57
C VAL A 236 -18.68 18.36 -36.84
N ILE A 237 -18.04 18.20 -38.01
CA ILE A 237 -18.62 18.58 -39.31
C ILE A 237 -19.94 17.83 -39.56
N HIS A 238 -19.97 16.52 -39.32
CA HIS A 238 -21.19 15.72 -39.51
C HIS A 238 -22.33 16.16 -38.57
N THR A 239 -21.99 16.62 -37.35
CA THR A 239 -22.99 17.13 -36.40
C THR A 239 -23.52 18.50 -36.82
N LEU A 240 -22.68 19.34 -37.41
CA LEU A 240 -23.05 20.69 -37.89
C LEU A 240 -23.73 20.67 -39.27
N SER A 241 -23.56 19.61 -40.06
CA SER A 241 -24.14 19.47 -41.40
C SER A 241 -25.55 18.86 -41.42
N ARG A 242 -26.15 18.62 -40.25
CA ARG A 242 -27.51 18.09 -40.11
C ARG A 242 -28.46 19.19 -39.68
#